data_AF-A0A5E4TNE0-F1
#
_entry.id   AF-A0A5E4TNE0-F1
#
_cell.length_a   1.000
_cell.length_b   1.000
_cell.length_c   1.000
_cell.angle_alpha   90.00
_cell.angle_beta   90.00
_cell.angle_gamma   90.00
#
_symmetry.space_group_name_H-M   'P 1'
#
loop_
_entity.id
_entity.type
_entity.pdbx_description
1 polymer ?
#
loop_
_entity_poly.entity_id
_entity_poly.type
_entity_poly.pdbx_seq_one_letter_code
_entity_poly.pdbx_strand_id
1 'polypeptide(L)'
;MSADIVALLLASLPDTVGEFLQARASQDADPFWLLEYSRGDLTLLVAPSKGAPLPEVRFGERTPECDFWLCGPTVMGARCMHLIHGSGVGATRAAIVACVEMFLRAVISL
;
A
#
# COMPACT_ATOMS: atom_id res chain seq x y z
N MET A 1 1.49 -1.65 -13.20
CA MET A 1 1.84 -1.69 -11.77
C MET A 1 0.76 -1.08 -10.88
N SER A 2 0.34 0.18 -11.05
CA SER A 2 -0.70 0.78 -10.18
C SER A 2 -2.06 0.10 -10.32
N ALA A 3 -2.54 -0.07 -11.56
CA ALA A 3 -3.81 -0.73 -11.84
C ALA A 3 -3.83 -2.18 -11.32
N ASP A 4 -2.68 -2.86 -11.35
CA ASP A 4 -2.57 -4.27 -10.95
C ASP A 4 -2.71 -4.43 -9.43
N ILE A 5 -2.03 -3.59 -8.63
CA ILE A 5 -2.17 -3.64 -7.17
C ILE A 5 -3.59 -3.30 -6.72
N VAL A 6 -4.21 -2.27 -7.30
CA VAL A 6 -5.59 -1.89 -6.94
C VAL A 6 -6.56 -3.05 -7.21
N ALA A 7 -6.47 -3.68 -8.37
CA ALA A 7 -7.30 -4.83 -8.70
C ALA A 7 -7.08 -6.01 -7.73
N LEU A 8 -5.83 -6.29 -7.37
CA LEU A 8 -5.49 -7.35 -6.41
C LEU A 8 -6.07 -7.06 -5.03
N LEU A 9 -6.01 -5.82 -4.56
CA LEU A 9 -6.61 -5.42 -3.29
C LEU A 9 -8.13 -5.52 -3.32
N LEU A 10 -8.77 -5.09 -4.41
CA LEU A 10 -10.22 -5.22 -4.58
C LEU A 10 -10.68 -6.68 -4.49
N ALA A 11 -9.90 -7.61 -5.03
CA ALA A 11 -10.19 -9.04 -4.97
C ALA A 11 -9.84 -9.69 -3.62
N SER A 12 -8.89 -9.14 -2.87
CA SER A 12 -8.35 -9.77 -1.66
C SER A 12 -8.96 -9.27 -0.35
N LEU A 13 -9.55 -8.08 -0.34
CA LEU A 13 -10.04 -7.44 0.88
C LEU A 13 -11.55 -7.64 1.07
N PRO A 14 -12.02 -7.93 2.30
CA PRO A 14 -13.45 -7.90 2.61
C PRO A 14 -14.01 -6.48 2.57
N ASP A 15 -15.32 -6.32 2.38
CA ASP A 15 -15.98 -5.00 2.33
C ASP A 15 -15.71 -4.17 3.61
N THR A 16 -15.77 -4.83 4.76
CA THR A 16 -15.48 -4.29 6.09
C THR A 16 -14.25 -4.97 6.69
N VAL A 17 -13.36 -4.18 7.27
CA VAL A 17 -12.04 -4.63 7.77
C VAL A 17 -12.01 -4.74 9.29
N GLY A 18 -12.73 -3.88 10.00
CA GLY A 18 -12.74 -3.86 11.47
C GLY A 18 -11.47 -3.24 12.05
N GLU A 19 -11.00 -3.74 13.20
CA GLU A 19 -9.80 -3.19 13.86
C GLU A 19 -8.48 -3.67 13.28
N PHE A 20 -8.45 -4.84 12.64
CA PHE A 20 -7.21 -5.45 12.16
C PHE A 20 -7.45 -6.35 10.95
N LEU A 21 -6.54 -6.28 9.98
CA LEU A 21 -6.48 -7.17 8.84
C LEU A 21 -5.05 -7.29 8.32
N GLN A 22 -4.70 -8.48 7.89
CA GLN A 22 -3.54 -8.69 7.03
C GLN A 22 -3.98 -9.42 5.76
N ALA A 23 -3.48 -8.94 4.62
CA ALA A 23 -3.65 -9.58 3.33
C ALA A 23 -2.29 -9.59 2.61
N ARG A 24 -2.03 -10.61 1.81
CA ARG A 24 -0.76 -10.72 1.08
C ARG A 24 -0.91 -11.52 -0.19
N ALA A 25 0.02 -11.29 -1.12
CA ALA A 25 0.20 -12.14 -2.28
C ALA A 25 0.74 -13.53 -1.89
N SER A 26 0.64 -14.49 -2.81
CA SER A 26 1.45 -15.72 -2.74
C SER A 26 2.95 -15.39 -2.87
N GLN A 27 3.82 -16.27 -2.37
CA GLN A 27 5.28 -16.01 -2.34
C GLN A 27 5.90 -15.80 -3.74
N ASP A 28 5.31 -16.42 -4.75
CA ASP A 28 5.77 -16.39 -6.15
C ASP A 28 5.01 -15.37 -7.00
N ALA A 29 4.11 -14.58 -6.41
CA ALA A 29 3.40 -13.53 -7.13
C ALA A 29 4.35 -12.42 -7.61
N ASP A 30 4.06 -11.88 -8.79
CA ASP A 30 4.70 -10.68 -9.34
C ASP A 30 3.60 -9.66 -9.71
N PRO A 31 3.50 -8.51 -9.01
CA PRO A 31 4.34 -8.11 -7.88
C PRO A 31 3.99 -8.87 -6.59
N PHE A 32 5.00 -9.16 -5.78
CA PHE A 32 4.80 -9.61 -4.41
C PHE A 32 4.36 -8.43 -3.54
N TRP A 33 3.32 -8.59 -2.72
CA TRP A 33 2.83 -7.54 -1.83
C TRP A 33 2.33 -8.06 -0.49
N LEU A 34 2.36 -7.19 0.52
CA LEU A 34 1.83 -7.41 1.86
C LEU A 34 1.12 -6.15 2.35
N LEU A 35 -0.10 -6.28 2.82
CA LEU A 35 -0.90 -5.23 3.41
C LEU A 35 -1.24 -5.59 4.85
N GLU A 36 -1.08 -4.62 5.74
CA GLU A 36 -1.58 -4.65 7.11
C GLU A 36 -2.43 -3.41 7.35
N TYR A 37 -3.58 -3.61 7.98
CA TYR A 37 -4.40 -2.56 8.55
C TYR A 37 -4.56 -2.82 10.05
N SER A 38 -4.33 -1.82 10.89
CA SER A 38 -4.49 -1.89 12.34
C SER A 38 -4.99 -0.55 12.87
N ARG A 39 -6.26 -0.50 13.30
CA ARG A 39 -6.87 0.64 14.01
C ARG A 39 -6.66 2.00 13.33
N GLY A 40 -6.74 2.02 11.99
CA GLY A 40 -6.56 3.23 11.19
C GLY A 40 -5.17 3.38 10.59
N ASP A 41 -4.19 2.60 11.04
CA ASP A 41 -2.86 2.53 10.43
C ASP A 41 -2.87 1.51 9.30
N LEU A 42 -2.53 1.96 8.10
CA LEU A 42 -2.40 1.16 6.89
C LEU A 42 -0.91 1.09 6.52
N THR A 43 -0.40 -0.12 6.34
CA THR A 43 0.94 -0.38 5.82
C THR A 43 0.85 -1.30 4.62
N LEU A 44 1.40 -0.88 3.48
CA LEU A 44 1.50 -1.69 2.27
C LEU A 44 2.98 -1.76 1.86
N LEU A 45 3.47 -2.98 1.66
CA LEU A 45 4.76 -3.30 1.09
C LEU A 45 4.54 -3.90 -0.29
N VAL A 46 5.18 -3.35 -1.32
CA VAL A 46 5.12 -3.87 -2.69
C VAL A 46 6.54 -4.08 -3.22
N ALA A 47 6.85 -5.28 -3.69
CA ALA A 47 8.11 -5.52 -4.38
C ALA A 47 8.06 -4.81 -5.74
N PRO A 48 9.05 -3.95 -6.07
CA PRO A 48 9.13 -3.39 -7.40
C PRO A 48 9.32 -4.51 -8.43
N SER A 49 8.75 -4.32 -9.62
CA SER A 49 9.13 -5.14 -10.77
C SER A 49 10.64 -5.05 -11.02
N LYS A 50 11.24 -6.13 -11.49
CA LYS A 50 12.69 -6.23 -11.68
C LYS A 50 13.22 -5.04 -12.51
N GLY A 51 14.14 -4.27 -11.92
CA GLY A 51 14.79 -3.13 -12.56
C GLY A 51 14.03 -1.80 -12.45
N ALA A 52 12.86 -1.76 -11.80
CA ALA A 52 12.20 -0.49 -11.49
C ALA A 52 13.00 0.29 -10.43
N PRO A 53 13.10 1.62 -10.56
CA PRO A 53 13.76 2.45 -9.56
C PRO A 53 12.99 2.40 -8.25
N LEU A 54 13.72 2.43 -7.14
CA LEU A 54 13.13 2.62 -5.82
C LEU A 54 12.64 4.07 -5.69
N PRO A 55 11.46 4.31 -5.09
CA PRO A 55 10.95 5.65 -4.90
C PRO A 55 11.82 6.41 -3.92
N GLU A 56 11.88 7.73 -4.07
CA GLU A 56 12.38 8.60 -3.02
C GLU A 56 11.48 8.53 -1.79
N VAL A 57 12.04 8.84 -0.62
CA VAL A 57 11.25 8.99 0.60
C VAL A 57 10.39 10.25 0.46
N ARG A 58 9.08 10.10 0.61
CA ARG A 58 8.13 11.20 0.63
C ARG A 58 7.20 11.04 1.82
N PHE A 59 6.75 12.16 2.37
CA PHE A 59 5.76 12.19 3.43
C PHE A 59 4.89 13.43 3.27
N GLY A 60 3.72 13.41 3.88
CA GLY A 60 2.81 14.53 3.85
C GLY A 60 1.77 14.47 4.95
N GLU A 61 1.05 15.58 5.08
CA GLU A 61 -0.02 15.76 6.05
C GLU A 61 -1.37 15.29 5.47
N ARG A 62 -2.44 15.63 6.19
CA ARG A 62 -3.81 15.20 5.95
C ARG A 62 -4.26 15.37 4.50
N THR A 63 -4.80 14.29 3.96
CA THR A 63 -5.53 14.21 2.69
C THR A 63 -6.98 13.79 2.97
N PRO A 64 -7.86 13.73 1.95
CA PRO A 64 -9.19 13.13 2.10
C PRO A 64 -9.16 11.65 2.53
N GLU A 65 -8.07 10.93 2.26
CA GLU A 65 -7.93 9.48 2.49
C GLU A 65 -7.20 9.10 3.80
N CYS A 66 -6.36 9.99 4.34
CA CYS A 66 -5.55 9.71 5.54
C CYS A 66 -5.10 11.00 6.25
N ASP A 67 -4.80 10.92 7.55
CA ASP A 67 -4.37 12.07 8.38
C ASP A 67 -2.87 12.38 8.24
N PHE A 68 -2.07 11.36 8.00
CA PHE A 68 -0.63 11.46 7.76
C PHE A 68 -0.21 10.32 6.86
N TRP A 69 0.82 10.55 6.05
CA TRP A 69 1.36 9.51 5.20
C TRP A 69 2.85 9.60 4.92
N LEU A 70 3.41 8.45 4.54
CA LEU A 70 4.80 8.24 4.17
C LEU A 70 4.88 7.18 3.06
N CYS A 71 5.76 7.38 2.09
CA CYS A 71 6.19 6.31 1.20
C CYS A 71 7.70 6.36 0.97
N GLY A 72 8.30 5.24 0.59
CA GLY A 72 9.74 5.18 0.35
C GLY A 72 10.26 3.77 0.17
N PRO A 73 11.58 3.61 0.02
CA PRO A 73 12.21 2.30 -0.06
C PRO A 73 12.32 1.67 1.34
N THR A 74 12.13 0.36 1.41
CA THR A 74 12.43 -0.45 2.59
C THR A 74 12.95 -1.82 2.17
N VAL A 75 13.33 -2.64 3.14
CA VAL A 75 13.85 -3.99 2.92
C VAL A 75 13.09 -4.99 3.79
N MET A 76 12.69 -6.11 3.19
CA MET A 76 12.08 -7.23 3.90
C MET A 76 12.84 -8.52 3.57
N GLY A 77 13.62 -9.02 4.53
CA GLY A 77 14.58 -10.10 4.28
C GLY A 77 15.62 -9.66 3.24
N ALA A 78 15.73 -10.40 2.13
CA ALA A 78 16.62 -10.08 1.02
C ALA A 78 15.95 -9.27 -0.12
N ARG A 79 14.69 -8.84 0.07
CA ARG A 79 13.91 -8.14 -0.97
C ARG A 79 13.86 -6.64 -0.70
N CYS A 80 14.18 -5.85 -1.72
CA CYS A 80 13.84 -4.43 -1.73
C CYS A 80 12.33 -4.27 -1.94
N MET A 81 11.70 -3.36 -1.21
CA MET A 81 10.25 -3.14 -1.20
C MET A 81 9.96 -1.64 -1.27
N HIS A 82 8.81 -1.28 -1.83
CA HIS A 82 8.20 0.03 -1.67
C HIS A 82 7.28 -0.02 -0.46
N LEU A 83 7.59 0.79 0.54
CA LEU A 83 6.73 1.05 1.68
C LEU A 83 5.75 2.16 1.34
N ILE A 84 4.50 1.92 1.69
CA ILE A 84 3.42 2.89 1.73
C ILE A 84 2.82 2.80 3.13
N HIS A 85 2.69 3.93 3.81
CA HIS A 85 2.08 4.02 5.11
C HIS A 85 1.11 5.20 5.16
N GLY A 86 -0.07 4.98 5.73
CA GLY A 86 -1.06 6.02 6.01
C GLY A 86 -1.72 5.78 7.36
N SER A 87 -2.03 6.85 8.09
CA SER A 87 -2.76 6.79 9.36
C SER A 87 -4.14 7.45 9.24
N GLY A 88 -5.06 7.11 10.14
CA GLY A 88 -6.44 7.63 10.08
C GLY A 88 -7.27 7.07 8.92
N VAL A 89 -6.87 5.94 8.35
CA VAL A 89 -7.56 5.32 7.21
C VAL A 89 -8.84 4.62 7.68
N GLY A 90 -9.95 4.82 6.96
CA GLY A 90 -11.21 4.15 7.27
C GLY A 90 -11.15 2.62 7.20
N ALA A 91 -11.90 1.92 8.05
CA ALA A 91 -11.91 0.46 8.17
C ALA A 91 -12.75 -0.26 7.09
N THR A 92 -12.73 0.22 5.86
CA THR A 92 -13.46 -0.36 4.73
C THR A 92 -12.51 -0.62 3.55
N ARG A 93 -12.84 -1.60 2.70
CA ARG A 93 -12.07 -1.82 1.47
C ARG A 93 -11.97 -0.56 0.62
N ALA A 94 -13.07 0.20 0.49
CA ALA A 94 -13.09 1.41 -0.30
C ALA A 94 -12.11 2.47 0.23
N ALA A 95 -12.04 2.68 1.54
CA ALA A 95 -11.12 3.63 2.15
C ALA A 95 -9.65 3.18 1.99
N ILE A 96 -9.36 1.90 2.23
CA ILE A 96 -8.02 1.35 2.05
C ILE A 96 -7.56 1.46 0.60
N VAL A 97 -8.41 1.07 -0.35
CA VAL A 97 -8.10 1.15 -1.79
C VAL A 97 -7.89 2.60 -2.22
N ALA A 98 -8.75 3.53 -1.80
CA ALA A 98 -8.58 4.96 -2.10
C ALA A 98 -7.24 5.51 -1.58
N CYS A 99 -6.87 5.14 -0.34
CA CYS A 99 -5.60 5.52 0.25
C CYS A 99 -4.41 4.97 -0.57
N VAL A 100 -4.44 3.68 -0.94
CA VAL A 100 -3.42 3.06 -1.79
C VAL A 100 -3.35 3.72 -3.18
N GLU A 101 -4.49 3.99 -3.81
CA GLU A 101 -4.55 4.67 -5.10
C GLU A 101 -3.92 6.06 -5.06
N MET A 102 -4.19 6.84 -4.01
CA MET A 102 -3.56 8.14 -3.80
C MET A 102 -2.03 8.02 -3.79
N PHE A 103 -1.48 7.03 -3.07
CA PHE A 103 -0.03 6.79 -3.05
C PHE A 103 0.53 6.39 -4.39
N LEU A 104 -0.15 5.47 -5.09
CA LEU A 104 0.29 5.03 -6.40
C LEU A 104 0.31 6.18 -7.41
N ARG A 105 -0.63 7.12 -7.34
CA ARG A 105 -0.63 8.34 -8.16
C ARG A 105 0.49 9.31 -7.76
N ALA A 106 0.76 9.45 -6.47
CA ALA A 106 1.85 10.30 -5.99
C ALA A 106 3.23 9.75 -6.37
N VAL A 107 3.40 8.43 -6.34
CA VAL A 107 4.68 7.75 -6.64
C VAL A 107 4.91 7.57 -8.15
N ILE A 108 3.84 7.41 -8.93
CA ILE A 108 3.90 7.26 -10.41
C ILE A 108 3.50 8.59 -11.06
N SER A 109 4.17 9.68 -10.68
CA SER A 109 4.16 10.87 -11.53
C SER A 109 4.81 10.50 -12.87
N LEU A 110 3.97 10.22 -13.86
CA LEU A 110 4.29 10.38 -15.28
C LEU A 110 4.52 11.86 -15.58
#